data_AF-R5BCI6-F1
#
_entry.id   AF-R5BCI6-F1
#
_cell.length_a   1.000
_cell.length_b   1.000
_cell.length_c   1.000
_cell.angle_alpha   90.00
_cell.angle_beta   90.00
_cell.angle_gamma   90.00
#
_symmetry.space_group_name_H-M   'P 1'
#
loop_
_entity.id
_entity.type
_entity.pdbx_description
1 polymer ?
#
loop_
_entity_poly.entity_id
_entity_poly.type
_entity_poly.pdbx_seq_one_letter_code
_entity_poly.pdbx_strand_id
1 'polypeptide(L)'
;MEGLKLQTPVETGRGKISISLKDKTFILGSCFADNIGQKMTDLGFEVCVNPFGTIYNPVSVCNSIARLSSGIPFGESECVPMGAGAGLICSFSHHTTFARRTAREFLDNANASLSDASRKWHEAGKVIITLGTAWIYEHVRSGETVSNCLKIDAGEFSRRRLTVRETAVLLMNMVGRHPDKEFLFTVSPIRHLKDGAHGNQLSKSTLLLALDEVLAKFPERCEYFPAYEIVLDELRDYRFYAADMIHPSDQAVDYLWSRFVGFAVPPADLPELDSRRRGLLRSRHRPINR
;
A
#
# COMPACT_ATOMS: atom_id res chain seq x y z
N MET A 1 16.50 40.37 -9.06
CA MET A 1 15.15 39.80 -9.25
C MET A 1 15.30 38.30 -9.03
N GLU A 2 14.71 37.75 -7.97
CA GLU A 2 14.63 36.29 -7.83
C GLU A 2 13.87 35.72 -9.02
N GLY A 3 14.38 34.62 -9.60
CA GLY A 3 13.77 33.99 -10.77
C GLY A 3 12.34 33.51 -10.49
N LEU A 4 11.54 33.39 -11.55
CA LEU A 4 10.17 32.88 -11.46
C LEU A 4 10.15 31.48 -10.83
N LYS A 5 9.48 31.33 -9.69
CA LYS A 5 9.29 30.05 -9.00
C LYS A 5 8.23 29.22 -9.74
N LEU A 6 8.64 28.09 -10.32
CA LEU A 6 7.78 27.21 -11.13
C LEU A 6 7.31 25.93 -10.41
N GLN A 7 7.81 25.68 -9.20
CA GLN A 7 7.48 24.50 -8.39
C GLN A 7 7.38 24.86 -6.92
N THR A 8 6.60 24.09 -6.17
CA THR A 8 6.54 24.15 -4.70
C THR A 8 7.03 22.82 -4.14
N PRO A 9 8.36 22.65 -3.97
CA PRO A 9 8.91 21.43 -3.40
C PRO A 9 8.33 21.17 -2.01
N VAL A 10 7.76 19.99 -1.82
CA VAL A 10 7.41 19.42 -0.53
C VAL A 10 8.69 19.02 0.17
N GLU A 11 8.86 19.47 1.40
CA GLU A 11 10.01 19.08 2.21
C GLU A 11 9.86 17.62 2.66
N THR A 12 10.68 16.74 2.10
CA THR A 12 10.77 15.34 2.57
C THR A 12 11.90 15.15 3.57
N GLY A 13 12.97 15.95 3.48
CA GLY A 13 14.18 15.74 4.27
C GLY A 13 14.73 14.33 4.11
N ARG A 14 15.43 13.87 5.15
CA ARG A 14 15.92 12.50 5.30
C ARG A 14 15.10 11.81 6.39
N GLY A 15 14.56 10.64 6.09
CA GLY A 15 13.79 9.86 7.05
C GLY A 15 14.66 9.32 8.19
N LYS A 16 14.08 9.24 9.38
CA LYS A 16 14.64 8.54 10.55
C LYS A 16 14.64 7.03 10.35
N ILE A 17 13.58 6.50 9.74
CA ILE A 17 13.46 5.08 9.40
C ILE A 17 14.12 4.87 8.04
N SER A 18 15.27 4.19 8.05
CA SER A 18 15.92 3.80 6.81
C SER A 18 15.48 2.42 6.33
N ILE A 19 15.53 2.21 5.01
CA ILE A 19 15.28 0.93 4.36
C ILE A 19 16.49 0.58 3.48
N SER A 20 17.33 -0.30 3.99
CA SER A 20 18.52 -0.84 3.32
C SER A 20 18.15 -1.93 2.32
N LEU A 21 19.04 -2.20 1.37
CA LEU A 21 18.97 -3.37 0.47
C LEU A 21 18.96 -4.72 1.23
N LYS A 22 19.42 -4.74 2.49
CA LYS A 22 19.45 -5.94 3.34
C LYS A 22 18.24 -6.06 4.26
N ASP A 23 17.40 -5.02 4.33
CA ASP A 23 16.24 -5.03 5.22
C ASP A 23 15.11 -5.86 4.63
N LYS A 24 14.62 -6.81 5.44
CA LYS A 24 13.39 -7.53 5.14
C LYS A 24 12.19 -6.62 5.38
N THR A 25 11.48 -6.31 4.29
CA THR A 25 10.46 -5.27 4.29
C THR A 25 9.11 -5.78 3.81
N PHE A 26 8.05 -5.48 4.56
CA PHE A 26 6.67 -5.68 4.09
C PHE A 26 6.13 -4.41 3.46
N ILE A 27 5.37 -4.55 2.38
CA ILE A 27 4.70 -3.43 1.72
C ILE A 27 3.23 -3.78 1.59
N LEU A 28 2.37 -2.99 2.23
CA LEU A 28 0.93 -3.20 2.29
C LEU A 28 0.23 -1.92 1.86
N GLY A 29 -0.82 -2.02 1.05
CA GLY A 29 -1.65 -0.87 0.73
C GLY A 29 -2.19 -0.83 -0.70
N SER A 30 -2.51 0.39 -1.13
CA SER A 30 -3.14 0.68 -2.44
C SER A 30 -2.27 0.26 -3.63
N CYS A 31 -2.77 0.40 -4.87
CA CYS A 31 -2.00 0.08 -6.08
C CYS A 31 -0.68 0.87 -6.16
N PHE A 32 -0.60 2.04 -5.52
CA PHE A 32 0.66 2.79 -5.42
C PHE A 32 1.73 2.01 -4.63
N ALA A 33 1.33 1.24 -3.62
CA ALA A 33 2.21 0.34 -2.89
C ALA A 33 2.76 -0.76 -3.81
N ASP A 34 1.93 -1.30 -4.71
CA ASP A 34 2.37 -2.27 -5.71
C ASP A 34 3.39 -1.66 -6.68
N ASN A 35 3.18 -0.43 -7.13
CA ASN A 35 4.13 0.27 -8.02
C ASN A 35 5.49 0.49 -7.37
N ILE A 36 5.52 1.00 -6.13
CA ILE A 36 6.77 1.21 -5.38
C ILE A 36 7.41 -0.13 -5.00
N GLY A 37 6.60 -1.10 -4.56
CA GLY A 37 7.05 -2.44 -4.23
C GLY A 37 7.66 -3.18 -5.40
N GLN A 38 7.09 -3.05 -6.60
CA GLN A 38 7.67 -3.63 -7.82
C GLN A 38 9.01 -2.99 -8.15
N LYS A 39 9.16 -1.67 -8.00
CA LYS A 39 10.47 -1.01 -8.17
C LYS A 39 11.50 -1.51 -7.17
N MET A 40 11.10 -1.71 -5.91
CA MET A 40 11.97 -2.29 -4.88
C MET A 40 12.37 -3.72 -5.23
N THR A 41 11.43 -4.56 -5.66
CA THR A 41 11.71 -5.93 -6.14
C THR A 41 12.68 -5.92 -7.32
N ASP A 42 12.41 -5.11 -8.35
CA ASP A 42 13.23 -5.01 -9.56
C ASP A 42 14.67 -4.54 -9.27
N LEU A 43 14.85 -3.79 -8.19
CA LEU A 43 16.14 -3.28 -7.72
C LEU A 43 16.74 -4.16 -6.61
N GLY A 44 16.16 -5.33 -6.36
CA GLY A 44 16.70 -6.39 -5.51
C GLY A 44 16.61 -6.11 -4.01
N PHE A 45 15.67 -5.28 -3.56
CA PHE A 45 15.31 -5.23 -2.14
C PHE A 45 14.60 -6.53 -1.74
N GLU A 46 14.76 -6.95 -0.49
CA GLU A 46 14.03 -8.09 0.05
C GLU A 46 12.64 -7.66 0.54
N VAL A 47 11.67 -7.66 -0.37
CA VAL A 47 10.30 -7.19 -0.10
C VAL A 47 9.24 -8.29 -0.22
N CYS A 48 8.21 -8.22 0.63
CA CYS A 48 6.94 -8.92 0.44
C CYS A 48 5.83 -7.89 0.21
N VAL A 49 5.27 -7.87 -1.00
CA VAL A 49 4.31 -6.85 -1.45
C VAL A 49 2.91 -7.45 -1.47
N ASN A 50 1.98 -6.84 -0.72
CA ASN A 50 0.55 -7.12 -0.74
C ASN A 50 0.21 -8.62 -0.85
N PRO A 51 0.54 -9.44 0.18
CA PRO A 51 0.39 -10.90 0.11
C PRO A 51 -1.06 -11.40 0.01
N PHE A 52 -2.06 -10.53 0.20
CA PHE A 52 -3.48 -10.82 -0.07
C PHE A 52 -4.05 -9.99 -1.23
N GLY A 53 -3.16 -9.33 -1.97
CA GLY A 53 -3.47 -8.32 -2.97
C GLY A 53 -3.72 -6.93 -2.38
N THR A 54 -4.02 -5.99 -3.26
CA THR A 54 -4.12 -4.56 -2.95
C THR A 54 -5.26 -4.26 -1.97
N ILE A 55 -4.95 -3.49 -0.92
CA ILE A 55 -5.88 -3.09 0.15
C ILE A 55 -5.78 -1.59 0.44
N TYR A 56 -6.90 -0.92 0.67
CA TYR A 56 -6.91 0.56 0.64
C TYR A 56 -7.18 1.20 1.99
N ASN A 57 -7.98 0.57 2.85
CA ASN A 57 -8.47 1.20 4.07
C ASN A 57 -7.73 0.68 5.32
N PRO A 58 -7.68 1.48 6.41
CA PRO A 58 -6.99 1.11 7.64
C PRO A 58 -7.43 -0.23 8.23
N VAL A 59 -8.73 -0.55 8.21
CA VAL A 59 -9.27 -1.80 8.80
C VAL A 59 -8.76 -3.02 8.05
N SER A 60 -8.84 -3.01 6.72
CA SER A 60 -8.31 -4.07 5.87
C SER A 60 -6.80 -4.29 6.02
N VAL A 61 -6.03 -3.21 6.18
CA VAL A 61 -4.59 -3.29 6.47
C VAL A 61 -4.35 -3.97 7.82
N CYS A 62 -5.07 -3.55 8.86
CA CYS A 62 -4.91 -4.14 10.19
C CYS A 62 -5.35 -5.60 10.25
N ASN A 63 -6.43 -5.97 9.56
CA ASN A 63 -6.89 -7.36 9.43
C ASN A 63 -5.84 -8.22 8.71
N SER A 64 -5.25 -7.70 7.63
CA SER A 64 -4.16 -8.37 6.90
C SER A 64 -2.96 -8.60 7.81
N ILE A 65 -2.51 -7.59 8.54
CA ILE A 65 -1.39 -7.70 9.48
C ILE A 65 -1.71 -8.70 10.61
N ALA A 66 -2.92 -8.66 11.17
CA ALA A 66 -3.33 -9.63 12.18
C ALA A 66 -3.31 -11.07 11.65
N ARG A 67 -3.71 -11.28 10.39
CA ARG A 67 -3.64 -12.58 9.72
C ARG A 67 -2.19 -13.03 9.49
N LEU A 68 -1.32 -12.13 9.03
CA LEU A 68 0.12 -12.40 8.87
C LEU A 68 0.79 -12.77 10.20
N SER A 69 0.49 -12.02 11.26
CA SER A 69 1.08 -12.21 12.58
C SER A 69 0.57 -13.46 13.29
N SER A 70 -0.67 -13.88 13.05
CA SER A 70 -1.24 -15.07 13.68
C SER A 70 -0.96 -16.35 12.89
N GLY A 71 -0.76 -16.24 11.58
CA GLY A 71 -0.56 -17.39 10.69
C GLY A 71 -1.79 -18.30 10.58
N ILE A 72 -2.96 -17.89 11.10
CA ILE A 72 -4.17 -18.71 11.11
C ILE A 72 -4.66 -18.91 9.68
N PRO A 73 -4.72 -20.16 9.17
CA PRO A 73 -5.17 -20.44 7.81
C PRO A 73 -6.59 -19.96 7.53
N PHE A 74 -6.86 -19.61 6.28
CA PHE A 74 -8.22 -19.39 5.79
C PHE A 74 -8.97 -20.71 5.71
N GLY A 75 -10.25 -20.69 6.09
CA GLY A 75 -11.14 -21.85 6.08
C GLY A 75 -12.28 -21.76 5.05
N GLU A 76 -13.03 -22.85 4.88
CA GLU A 76 -14.20 -22.90 3.98
C GLU A 76 -15.27 -21.86 4.34
N SER A 77 -15.42 -21.50 5.63
CA SER A 77 -16.35 -20.45 6.08
C SER A 77 -16.01 -19.07 5.53
N GLU A 78 -14.77 -18.86 5.08
CA GLU A 78 -14.30 -17.60 4.49
C GLU A 78 -14.36 -17.63 2.95
N CYS A 79 -14.79 -18.74 2.34
CA CYS A 79 -14.98 -18.83 0.90
C CYS A 79 -16.27 -18.14 0.48
N VAL A 80 -16.14 -17.08 -0.31
CA VAL A 80 -17.23 -16.25 -0.80
C VAL A 80 -17.31 -16.35 -2.32
N PRO A 81 -18.47 -16.73 -2.89
CA PRO A 81 -18.72 -16.64 -4.32
C PRO A 81 -18.67 -15.18 -4.79
N MET A 82 -17.91 -14.93 -5.85
CA MET A 82 -17.91 -13.64 -6.50
C MET A 82 -19.23 -13.38 -7.23
N GLY A 83 -19.68 -12.12 -7.22
CA GLY A 83 -20.89 -11.70 -7.91
C GLY A 83 -20.71 -11.58 -9.43
N ALA A 84 -21.73 -10.99 -10.08
CA ALA A 84 -21.77 -10.75 -11.53
C ALA A 84 -21.57 -12.00 -12.42
N GLY A 85 -21.97 -13.18 -11.94
CA GLY A 85 -21.89 -14.43 -12.71
C GLY A 85 -20.46 -14.92 -12.97
N ALA A 86 -19.49 -14.47 -12.17
CA ALA A 86 -18.07 -14.81 -12.39
C ALA A 86 -17.76 -16.31 -12.29
N GLY A 87 -18.53 -17.06 -11.50
CA GLY A 87 -18.27 -18.49 -11.26
C GLY A 87 -16.94 -18.74 -10.53
N LEU A 88 -16.48 -17.77 -9.73
CA LEU A 88 -15.23 -17.81 -8.98
C LEU A 88 -15.48 -17.68 -7.48
N ILE A 89 -14.60 -18.27 -6.67
CA ILE A 89 -14.56 -18.21 -5.22
C ILE A 89 -13.34 -17.38 -4.79
N CYS A 90 -13.52 -16.54 -3.79
CA CYS A 90 -12.47 -15.74 -3.14
C CYS A 90 -12.76 -15.62 -1.62
N SER A 91 -12.13 -14.69 -0.91
CA SER A 91 -12.63 -14.21 0.39
C SER A 91 -12.67 -12.69 0.43
N PHE A 92 -13.45 -12.15 1.37
CA PHE A 92 -13.52 -10.71 1.61
C PHE A 92 -12.19 -10.07 2.03
N SER A 93 -11.21 -10.88 2.45
CA SER A 93 -9.86 -10.44 2.80
C SER A 93 -8.93 -10.28 1.60
N HIS A 94 -9.30 -10.77 0.41
CA HIS A 94 -8.40 -10.85 -0.75
C HIS A 94 -8.83 -9.99 -1.93
N HIS A 95 -7.85 -9.52 -2.69
CA HIS A 95 -8.08 -8.97 -4.02
C HIS A 95 -8.57 -10.05 -5.00
N THR A 96 -9.33 -9.66 -6.02
CA THR A 96 -9.94 -10.60 -6.99
C THR A 96 -8.93 -11.42 -7.80
N THR A 97 -7.65 -11.07 -7.79
CA THR A 97 -6.55 -11.86 -8.40
C THR A 97 -6.35 -13.20 -7.70
N PHE A 98 -6.80 -13.35 -6.44
CA PHE A 98 -6.78 -14.61 -5.70
C PHE A 98 -7.91 -15.55 -6.07
N ALA A 99 -8.93 -15.08 -6.79
CA ALA A 99 -10.11 -15.86 -7.05
C ALA A 99 -9.81 -17.13 -7.88
N ARG A 100 -10.46 -18.24 -7.55
CA ARG A 100 -10.31 -19.55 -8.23
C ARG A 100 -11.67 -20.16 -8.53
N ARG A 101 -11.71 -21.26 -9.29
CA ARG A 101 -12.99 -21.86 -9.70
C ARG A 101 -13.65 -22.65 -8.57
N THR A 102 -12.86 -23.18 -7.64
CA THR A 102 -13.36 -23.96 -6.51
C THR A 102 -12.84 -23.42 -5.18
N ALA A 103 -13.57 -23.69 -4.10
CA ALA A 103 -13.15 -23.33 -2.74
C ALA A 103 -11.79 -23.95 -2.40
N ARG A 104 -11.58 -25.22 -2.76
CA ARG A 104 -10.30 -25.91 -2.56
C ARG A 104 -9.13 -25.21 -3.26
N GLU A 105 -9.26 -24.92 -4.55
CA GLU A 105 -8.21 -24.22 -5.30
C GLU A 105 -7.91 -22.84 -4.70
N PHE A 106 -8.95 -22.11 -4.27
CA PHE A 106 -8.80 -20.82 -3.62
C PHE A 106 -8.04 -20.96 -2.30
N LEU A 107 -8.46 -21.88 -1.43
CA LEU A 107 -7.85 -22.09 -0.12
C LEU A 107 -6.40 -22.58 -0.24
N ASP A 108 -6.10 -23.49 -1.17
CA ASP A 108 -4.75 -23.96 -1.43
C ASP A 108 -3.84 -22.78 -1.83
N ASN A 109 -4.31 -21.92 -2.73
CA ASN A 109 -3.58 -20.73 -3.16
C ASN A 109 -3.42 -19.68 -2.03
N ALA A 110 -4.50 -19.36 -1.34
CA ALA A 110 -4.51 -18.36 -0.27
C ALA A 110 -3.63 -18.78 0.91
N ASN A 111 -3.73 -20.05 1.33
CA ASN A 111 -2.97 -20.57 2.47
C ASN A 111 -1.50 -20.82 2.14
N ALA A 112 -1.17 -21.17 0.89
CA ALA A 112 0.23 -21.18 0.44
C ALA A 112 0.85 -19.78 0.53
N SER A 113 0.14 -18.75 0.04
CA SER A 113 0.60 -17.37 0.12
C SER A 113 0.70 -16.86 1.57
N LEU A 114 -0.28 -17.20 2.41
CA LEU A 114 -0.26 -16.85 3.83
C LEU A 114 0.91 -17.51 4.56
N SER A 115 1.17 -18.79 4.33
CA SER A 115 2.26 -19.52 4.98
C SER A 115 3.62 -18.89 4.67
N ASP A 116 3.86 -18.56 3.40
CA ASP A 116 5.08 -17.86 2.98
C ASP A 116 5.18 -16.45 3.58
N ALA A 117 4.09 -15.68 3.50
CA ALA A 117 4.07 -14.31 3.98
C ALA A 117 4.15 -14.21 5.50
N SER A 118 3.51 -15.10 6.25
CA SER A 118 3.58 -15.13 7.72
C SER A 118 5.01 -15.42 8.19
N ARG A 119 5.70 -16.38 7.57
CA ARG A 119 7.12 -16.63 7.85
C ARG A 119 7.97 -15.38 7.62
N LYS A 120 7.83 -14.75 6.45
CA LYS A 120 8.54 -13.51 6.12
C LYS A 120 8.20 -12.36 7.08
N TRP A 121 6.94 -12.27 7.53
CA TRP A 121 6.48 -11.22 8.45
C TRP A 121 7.21 -11.28 9.80
N HIS A 122 7.45 -12.48 10.32
CA HIS A 122 8.20 -12.66 11.57
C HIS A 122 9.69 -12.32 11.44
N GLU A 123 10.25 -12.36 10.24
CA GLU A 123 11.64 -11.98 9.96
C GLU A 123 11.80 -10.51 9.56
N ALA A 124 10.70 -9.85 9.17
CA ALA A 124 10.71 -8.47 8.70
C ALA A 124 10.75 -7.46 9.84
N GLY A 125 11.73 -6.56 9.81
CA GLY A 125 11.84 -5.42 10.73
C GLY A 125 11.19 -4.14 10.19
N LYS A 126 10.98 -4.04 8.87
CA LYS A 126 10.45 -2.84 8.21
C LYS A 126 9.07 -3.10 7.61
N VAL A 127 8.15 -2.15 7.76
CA VAL A 127 6.81 -2.24 7.18
C VAL A 127 6.44 -0.90 6.54
N ILE A 128 6.15 -0.90 5.25
CA ILE A 128 5.61 0.24 4.52
C ILE A 128 4.10 0.06 4.39
N ILE A 129 3.33 1.07 4.82
CA ILE A 129 1.87 1.07 4.72
C ILE A 129 1.39 2.25 3.90
N THR A 130 0.77 1.97 2.75
CA THR A 130 0.19 2.98 1.85
C THR A 130 -1.34 3.00 1.98
N LEU A 131 -1.89 3.96 2.73
CA LEU A 131 -3.33 4.09 2.94
C LEU A 131 -4.00 4.81 1.77
N GLY A 132 -5.01 4.19 1.17
CA GLY A 132 -5.77 4.72 0.04
C GLY A 132 -6.95 5.58 0.47
N THR A 133 -7.76 5.10 1.42
CA THR A 133 -9.06 5.71 1.75
C THR A 133 -9.46 5.45 3.21
N ALA A 134 -10.18 6.39 3.82
CA ALA A 134 -10.81 6.20 5.12
C ALA A 134 -12.20 5.55 4.99
N TRP A 135 -12.68 5.32 3.77
CA TRP A 135 -13.94 4.61 3.53
C TRP A 135 -13.76 3.11 3.69
N ILE A 136 -14.69 2.50 4.41
CA ILE A 136 -14.80 1.06 4.57
C ILE A 136 -16.14 0.57 4.00
N TYR A 137 -16.16 -0.71 3.68
CA TYR A 137 -17.38 -1.45 3.33
C TYR A 137 -17.56 -2.56 4.35
N GLU A 138 -18.74 -2.64 4.94
CA GLU A 138 -19.11 -3.66 5.90
C GLU A 138 -20.18 -4.55 5.28
N HIS A 139 -19.91 -5.85 5.19
CA HIS A 139 -20.89 -6.81 4.68
C HIS A 139 -22.05 -6.93 5.67
N VAL A 140 -23.26 -6.60 5.24
CA VAL A 140 -24.41 -6.37 6.14
C VAL A 140 -24.75 -7.61 6.96
N ARG A 141 -24.67 -8.81 6.37
CA ARG A 141 -25.05 -10.05 7.07
C ARG A 141 -24.03 -10.50 8.10
N SER A 142 -22.74 -10.36 7.82
CA SER A 142 -21.68 -10.82 8.73
C SER A 142 -21.17 -9.73 9.67
N GLY A 143 -21.42 -8.45 9.37
CA GLY A 143 -20.83 -7.30 10.07
C GLY A 143 -19.34 -7.12 9.79
N GLU A 144 -18.74 -7.95 8.94
CA GLU A 144 -17.31 -7.90 8.65
C GLU A 144 -16.96 -6.70 7.77
N THR A 145 -15.94 -5.93 8.15
CA THR A 145 -15.32 -4.96 7.24
C THR A 145 -14.48 -5.68 6.20
N VAL A 146 -14.82 -5.51 4.93
CA VAL A 146 -14.22 -6.26 3.81
C VAL A 146 -13.13 -5.46 3.12
N SER A 147 -12.09 -6.15 2.64
CA SER A 147 -11.06 -5.59 1.76
C SER A 147 -11.54 -5.46 0.32
N ASN A 148 -12.44 -6.33 -0.12
CA ASN A 148 -13.01 -6.34 -1.46
C ASN A 148 -14.48 -6.78 -1.42
N CYS A 149 -15.36 -6.08 -2.12
CA CYS A 149 -16.77 -6.47 -2.24
C CYS A 149 -17.01 -7.62 -3.23
N LEU A 150 -15.96 -8.14 -3.90
CA LEU A 150 -15.99 -9.31 -4.77
C LEU A 150 -17.00 -9.24 -5.93
N LYS A 151 -17.30 -8.02 -6.40
CA LYS A 151 -18.34 -7.73 -7.41
C LYS A 151 -19.74 -8.23 -7.01
N ILE A 152 -19.98 -8.46 -5.71
CA ILE A 152 -21.30 -8.73 -5.15
C ILE A 152 -22.13 -7.44 -5.19
N ASP A 153 -23.45 -7.59 -5.16
CA ASP A 153 -24.39 -6.48 -5.18
C ASP A 153 -24.06 -5.44 -4.09
N ALA A 154 -24.08 -4.16 -4.47
CA ALA A 154 -23.69 -3.08 -3.56
C ALA A 154 -24.64 -2.93 -2.36
N GLY A 155 -25.90 -3.38 -2.48
CA GLY A 155 -26.88 -3.41 -1.40
C GLY A 155 -26.56 -4.41 -0.28
N GLU A 156 -25.64 -5.37 -0.51
CA GLU A 156 -25.16 -6.28 0.53
C GLU A 156 -24.06 -5.66 1.41
N PHE A 157 -23.65 -4.41 1.13
CA PHE A 157 -22.64 -3.71 1.89
C PHE A 157 -23.16 -2.37 2.39
N SER A 158 -22.92 -2.11 3.67
CA SER A 158 -22.98 -0.75 4.18
C SER A 158 -21.64 -0.07 3.94
N ARG A 159 -21.67 1.23 3.66
CA ARG A 159 -20.47 2.02 3.39
C ARG A 159 -20.44 3.21 4.33
N ARG A 160 -19.33 3.36 5.07
CA ARG A 160 -19.11 4.52 5.94
C ARG A 160 -17.65 4.96 5.92
N ARG A 161 -17.41 6.22 6.26
CA ARG A 161 -16.06 6.74 6.45
C ARG A 161 -15.69 6.61 7.92
N LEU A 162 -14.51 6.07 8.19
CA LEU A 162 -13.93 6.09 9.52
C LEU A 162 -13.73 7.53 9.98
N THR A 163 -13.86 7.75 11.28
CA THR A 163 -13.42 8.98 11.92
C THR A 163 -11.90 9.00 12.10
N VAL A 164 -11.35 10.18 12.38
CA VAL A 164 -9.92 10.33 12.73
C VAL A 164 -9.57 9.45 13.93
N ARG A 165 -10.36 9.51 14.99
CA ARG A 165 -10.16 8.72 16.22
C ARG A 165 -10.20 7.22 15.98
N GLU A 166 -11.19 6.71 15.25
CA GLU A 166 -11.26 5.27 14.92
C GLU A 166 -10.02 4.83 14.15
N THR A 167 -9.59 5.63 13.17
CA THR A 167 -8.41 5.34 12.35
C THR A 167 -7.14 5.35 13.20
N ALA A 168 -6.94 6.37 14.03
CA ALA A 168 -5.76 6.51 14.88
C ALA A 168 -5.65 5.36 15.89
N VAL A 169 -6.74 5.08 16.62
CA VAL A 169 -6.78 3.98 17.61
C VAL A 169 -6.47 2.64 16.96
N LEU A 170 -7.05 2.37 15.79
CA LEU A 170 -6.81 1.14 15.06
C LEU A 170 -5.33 0.98 14.68
N LEU A 171 -4.74 2.01 14.05
CA LEU A 171 -3.34 1.98 13.62
C LEU A 171 -2.38 1.94 14.81
N MET A 172 -2.64 2.69 15.88
CA MET A 172 -1.83 2.65 17.11
C MET A 172 -1.85 1.26 17.75
N ASN A 173 -3.02 0.61 17.80
CA ASN A 173 -3.13 -0.74 18.33
C ASN A 173 -2.38 -1.76 17.46
N MET A 174 -2.39 -1.57 16.14
CA MET A 174 -1.59 -2.39 15.22
C MET A 174 -0.09 -2.18 15.47
N VAL A 175 0.40 -0.94 15.50
CA VAL A 175 1.82 -0.62 15.77
C VAL A 175 2.27 -1.09 17.16
N GLY A 176 1.41 -0.94 18.17
CA GLY A 176 1.70 -1.32 19.55
C GLY A 176 1.86 -2.83 19.76
N ARG A 177 1.20 -3.65 18.93
CA ARG A 177 1.33 -5.12 18.95
C ARG A 177 2.58 -5.64 18.24
N HIS A 178 3.31 -4.79 17.52
CA HIS A 178 4.51 -5.16 16.77
C HIS A 178 5.68 -4.25 17.20
N PRO A 179 6.16 -4.37 18.46
CA PRO A 179 7.25 -3.55 18.98
C PRO A 179 8.60 -3.79 18.27
N ASP A 180 8.75 -4.95 17.63
CA ASP A 180 9.92 -5.39 16.86
C ASP A 180 10.02 -4.76 15.46
N LYS A 181 9.04 -3.94 15.07
CA LYS A 181 8.93 -3.38 13.71
C LYS A 181 8.96 -1.86 13.70
N GLU A 182 9.53 -1.32 12.63
CA GLU A 182 9.47 0.08 12.23
C GLU A 182 8.50 0.24 11.05
N PHE A 183 7.65 1.26 11.13
CA PHE A 183 6.56 1.51 10.20
C PHE A 183 6.77 2.81 9.44
N LEU A 184 6.86 2.72 8.12
CA LEU A 184 6.82 3.87 7.22
C LEU A 184 5.45 4.00 6.60
N PHE A 185 4.68 4.97 7.05
CA PHE A 185 3.35 5.25 6.52
C PHE A 185 3.42 6.21 5.32
N THR A 186 2.47 6.09 4.42
CA THR A 186 2.23 7.07 3.37
C THR A 186 0.75 7.08 2.99
N VAL A 187 0.24 8.22 2.54
CA VAL A 187 -1.09 8.31 1.95
C VAL A 187 -0.95 8.19 0.44
N SER A 188 -1.76 7.32 -0.16
CA SER A 188 -1.70 7.06 -1.60
C SER A 188 -1.99 8.34 -2.39
N PRO A 189 -1.19 8.67 -3.43
CA PRO A 189 -1.47 9.77 -4.33
C PRO A 189 -2.66 9.52 -5.27
N ILE A 190 -3.14 8.27 -5.37
CA ILE A 190 -4.27 7.91 -6.24
C ILE A 190 -5.53 8.59 -5.73
N ARG A 191 -6.25 9.25 -6.64
CA ARG A 191 -7.47 10.01 -6.34
C ARG A 191 -8.70 9.08 -6.32
N HIS A 192 -9.40 9.01 -5.20
CA HIS A 192 -10.66 8.27 -5.10
C HIS A 192 -11.85 9.18 -5.45
N LEU A 193 -12.10 9.36 -6.75
CA LEU A 193 -13.12 10.30 -7.24
C LEU A 193 -14.56 9.78 -7.20
N LYS A 194 -14.81 8.58 -6.67
CA LYS A 194 -16.17 8.02 -6.51
C LYS A 194 -17.08 8.93 -5.69
N ASP A 195 -16.52 9.67 -4.73
CA ASP A 195 -17.25 10.65 -3.88
C ASP A 195 -16.95 12.10 -4.27
N GLY A 196 -16.47 12.32 -5.50
CA GLY A 196 -15.99 13.60 -5.98
C GLY A 196 -14.66 14.03 -5.34
N ALA A 197 -14.14 15.15 -5.83
CA ALA A 197 -12.87 15.70 -5.34
C ALA A 197 -12.92 16.07 -3.85
N HIS A 198 -14.04 16.64 -3.39
CA HIS A 198 -14.23 17.01 -1.99
C HIS A 198 -14.26 15.77 -1.07
N GLY A 199 -15.00 14.71 -1.44
CA GLY A 199 -15.04 13.47 -0.67
C GLY A 199 -13.68 12.78 -0.59
N ASN A 200 -12.90 12.80 -1.68
CA ASN A 200 -11.51 12.34 -1.66
C ASN A 200 -10.67 13.15 -0.66
N GLN A 201 -10.74 14.49 -0.71
CA GLN A 201 -9.97 15.35 0.20
C GLN A 201 -10.32 15.05 1.66
N LEU A 202 -11.60 15.00 2.03
CA LEU A 202 -12.00 14.66 3.39
C LEU A 202 -11.50 13.28 3.84
N SER A 203 -11.52 12.29 2.94
CA SER A 203 -10.98 10.96 3.22
C SER A 203 -9.47 10.99 3.46
N LYS A 204 -8.71 11.69 2.61
CA LYS A 204 -7.25 11.79 2.74
C LYS A 204 -6.87 12.59 3.99
N SER A 205 -7.54 13.71 4.27
CA SER A 205 -7.36 14.48 5.51
C SER A 205 -7.64 13.65 6.76
N THR A 206 -8.64 12.76 6.74
CA THR A 206 -8.91 11.84 7.85
C THR A 206 -7.72 10.92 8.12
N LEU A 207 -7.12 10.35 7.06
CA LEU A 207 -5.94 9.49 7.18
C LEU A 207 -4.73 10.28 7.69
N LEU A 208 -4.49 11.49 7.16
CA LEU A 208 -3.36 12.34 7.55
C LEU A 208 -3.43 12.72 9.03
N LEU A 209 -4.58 13.21 9.50
CA LEU A 209 -4.77 13.56 10.91
C LEU A 209 -4.59 12.34 11.84
N ALA A 210 -5.10 11.19 11.44
CA ALA A 210 -4.94 9.97 12.22
C ALA A 210 -3.48 9.48 12.25
N LEU A 211 -2.76 9.61 11.14
CA LEU A 211 -1.34 9.29 11.10
C LEU A 211 -0.53 10.24 11.98
N ASP A 212 -0.83 11.54 12.00
CA ASP A 212 -0.16 12.50 12.89
C ASP A 212 -0.24 12.05 14.36
N GLU A 213 -1.40 11.61 14.81
CA GLU A 213 -1.56 11.03 16.16
C GLU A 213 -0.69 9.77 16.36
N VAL A 214 -0.64 8.85 15.39
CA VAL A 214 0.18 7.62 15.45
C VAL A 214 1.67 7.95 15.54
N LEU A 215 2.16 8.89 14.71
CA LEU A 215 3.55 9.32 14.70
C LEU A 215 3.94 9.97 16.03
N ALA A 216 3.07 10.82 16.59
CA ALA A 216 3.28 11.43 17.90
C ALA A 216 3.34 10.39 19.03
N LYS A 217 2.58 9.29 18.91
CA LYS A 217 2.56 8.19 19.88
C LYS A 217 3.80 7.29 19.78
N PHE A 218 4.37 7.10 18.59
CA PHE A 218 5.48 6.20 18.31
C PHE A 218 6.62 6.88 17.50
N PRO A 219 7.20 7.99 17.98
CA PRO A 219 8.09 8.85 17.19
C PRO A 219 9.41 8.19 16.77
N GLU A 220 9.82 7.12 17.46
CA GLU A 220 11.05 6.37 17.18
C GLU A 220 10.83 5.17 16.24
N ARG A 221 9.56 4.79 15.98
CA ARG A 221 9.23 3.58 15.20
C ARG A 221 8.23 3.84 14.09
N CYS A 222 7.69 5.04 13.98
CA CYS A 222 6.76 5.40 12.92
C CYS A 222 7.19 6.69 12.26
N GLU A 223 7.12 6.71 10.93
CA GLU A 223 7.43 7.89 10.13
C GLU A 223 6.47 8.00 8.94
N TYR A 224 6.34 9.19 8.35
CA TYR A 224 5.48 9.46 7.21
C TYR A 224 6.27 9.93 6.00
N PHE A 225 6.05 9.28 4.86
CA PHE A 225 6.54 9.74 3.56
C PHE A 225 5.41 10.46 2.79
N PRO A 226 5.57 11.74 2.40
CA PRO A 226 4.50 12.57 1.86
C PRO A 226 4.27 12.39 0.35
N ALA A 227 3.98 11.16 -0.09
CA ALA A 227 3.74 10.86 -1.51
C ALA A 227 2.51 11.59 -2.08
N TYR A 228 1.46 11.73 -1.28
CA TYR A 228 0.22 12.41 -1.66
C TYR A 228 0.45 13.90 -1.94
N GLU A 229 1.15 14.55 -1.02
CA GLU A 229 1.50 15.97 -1.08
C GLU A 229 2.45 16.24 -2.24
N ILE A 230 3.47 15.40 -2.48
CA ILE A 230 4.37 15.56 -3.63
C ILE A 230 3.55 15.59 -4.94
N VAL A 231 2.58 14.68 -5.10
CA VAL A 231 1.75 14.68 -6.32
C VAL A 231 0.88 15.93 -6.42
N LEU A 232 0.30 16.38 -5.31
CA LEU A 232 -0.59 17.54 -5.33
C LEU A 232 0.15 18.88 -5.44
N ASP A 233 1.34 19.00 -4.85
CA ASP A 233 2.01 20.28 -4.67
C ASP A 233 3.20 20.49 -5.61
N GLU A 234 3.87 19.41 -6.04
CA GLU A 234 4.98 19.48 -6.99
C GLU A 234 4.58 19.03 -8.39
N LEU A 235 3.80 17.95 -8.49
CA LEU A 235 3.41 17.33 -9.76
C LEU A 235 2.03 17.80 -10.23
N ARG A 236 1.80 19.12 -10.21
CA ARG A 236 0.50 19.78 -10.45
C ARG A 236 -0.04 19.71 -11.90
N ASP A 237 0.72 19.13 -12.82
CA ASP A 237 0.40 19.09 -14.25
C ASP A 237 -0.26 17.77 -14.65
N TYR A 238 -1.23 17.80 -15.57
CA TYR A 238 -1.93 16.62 -16.06
C TYR A 238 -1.02 15.56 -16.68
N ARG A 239 0.17 15.91 -17.16
CA ARG A 239 1.19 14.96 -17.63
C ARG A 239 1.60 13.93 -16.58
N PHE A 240 1.38 14.24 -15.31
CA PHE A 240 1.71 13.37 -14.18
C PHE A 240 0.58 12.41 -13.82
N TYR A 241 -0.53 12.44 -14.56
CA TYR A 241 -1.64 11.50 -14.43
C TYR A 241 -1.67 10.55 -15.62
N ALA A 242 -2.04 9.31 -15.37
CA ALA A 242 -2.34 8.33 -16.40
C ALA A 242 -3.60 8.73 -17.19
N ALA A 243 -3.92 8.00 -18.25
CA ALA A 243 -5.04 8.30 -19.14
C ALA A 243 -6.42 8.36 -18.43
N ASP A 244 -6.56 7.72 -17.28
CA ASP A 244 -7.79 7.75 -16.47
C ASP A 244 -7.91 8.99 -15.57
N MET A 245 -6.90 9.86 -15.56
CA MET A 245 -6.81 11.09 -14.75
C MET A 245 -6.91 10.87 -13.23
N ILE A 246 -6.72 9.63 -12.78
CA ILE A 246 -6.87 9.19 -11.40
C ILE A 246 -5.56 8.64 -10.86
N HIS A 247 -4.89 7.79 -11.64
CA HIS A 247 -3.62 7.19 -11.26
C HIS A 247 -2.45 8.10 -11.66
N PRO A 248 -1.34 8.11 -10.90
CA PRO A 248 -0.10 8.73 -11.35
C PRO A 248 0.41 8.07 -12.64
N SER A 249 0.98 8.84 -13.55
CA SER A 249 1.68 8.31 -14.73
C SER A 249 3.01 7.67 -14.33
N ASP A 250 3.61 6.86 -15.22
CA ASP A 250 4.91 6.23 -14.96
C ASP A 250 5.99 7.26 -14.60
N GLN A 251 5.97 8.44 -15.24
CA GLN A 251 6.86 9.55 -14.92
C GLN A 251 6.67 10.04 -13.48
N ALA A 252 5.43 10.14 -13.00
CA ALA A 252 5.14 10.55 -11.63
C ALA A 252 5.57 9.47 -10.64
N VAL A 253 5.35 8.19 -10.95
CA VAL A 253 5.82 7.07 -10.12
C VAL A 253 7.36 7.05 -10.04
N ASP A 254 8.07 7.28 -11.14
CA ASP A 254 9.54 7.39 -11.16
C ASP A 254 10.04 8.57 -10.33
N TYR A 255 9.35 9.72 -10.40
CA TYR A 255 9.67 10.86 -9.57
C TYR A 255 9.48 10.56 -8.08
N LEU A 256 8.33 9.98 -7.70
CA LEU A 256 8.04 9.58 -6.32
C LEU A 256 9.03 8.54 -5.81
N TRP A 257 9.46 7.60 -6.66
CA TRP A 257 10.52 6.65 -6.33
C TRP A 257 11.84 7.34 -6.03
N SER A 258 12.25 8.32 -6.85
CA SER A 258 13.45 9.13 -6.59
C SER A 258 13.37 9.84 -5.23
N ARG A 259 12.21 10.44 -4.92
CA ARG A 259 11.97 11.09 -3.62
C ARG A 259 12.01 10.10 -2.47
N PHE A 260 11.43 8.91 -2.65
CA PHE A 260 11.48 7.83 -1.66
C PHE A 260 12.90 7.34 -1.41
N VAL A 261 13.73 7.17 -2.46
CA VAL A 261 15.14 6.78 -2.32
C VAL A 261 15.91 7.80 -1.50
N GLY A 262 15.76 9.10 -1.80
CA GLY A 262 16.40 10.16 -1.03
C GLY A 262 15.96 10.18 0.44
N PHE A 263 14.67 9.88 0.67
CA PHE A 263 14.06 9.85 2.00
C PHE A 263 14.52 8.64 2.84
N ALA A 264 14.36 7.41 2.33
CA ALA A 264 14.48 6.17 3.12
C ALA A 264 15.76 5.37 2.89
N VAL A 265 16.38 5.39 1.68
CA VAL A 265 17.46 4.44 1.36
C VAL A 265 18.81 4.95 1.88
N PRO A 266 19.54 4.23 2.76
CA PRO A 266 20.84 4.64 3.31
C PRO A 266 21.82 5.17 2.25
N PRO A 267 22.58 6.26 2.50
CA PRO A 267 23.58 6.76 1.54
C PRO A 267 24.61 5.69 1.14
N ALA A 268 24.93 4.77 2.05
CA ALA A 268 25.85 3.65 1.81
C ALA A 268 25.34 2.67 0.72
N ASP A 269 24.02 2.56 0.54
CA ASP A 269 23.40 1.63 -0.41
C ASP A 269 23.17 2.26 -1.79
N LEU A 270 23.28 3.59 -1.91
CA LEU A 270 23.00 4.32 -3.16
C LEU A 270 23.91 3.90 -4.33
N PRO A 271 25.23 3.66 -4.17
CA PRO A 271 26.08 3.21 -5.28
C PRO A 271 25.66 1.85 -5.81
N GLU A 272 25.31 0.91 -4.92
CA GLU A 272 24.83 -0.41 -5.32
C GLU A 272 23.46 -0.31 -5.99
N LEU A 273 22.54 0.47 -5.42
CA LEU A 273 21.21 0.69 -5.99
C LEU A 273 21.28 1.29 -7.40
N ASP A 274 22.17 2.26 -7.64
CA ASP A 274 22.39 2.83 -8.96
C ASP A 274 22.99 1.83 -9.95
N SER A 275 23.94 1.00 -9.50
CA SER A 275 24.49 -0.09 -10.31
C SER A 275 23.40 -1.08 -10.74
N ARG A 276 22.53 -1.50 -9.81
CA ARG A 276 21.38 -2.38 -10.07
C ARG A 276 20.39 -1.74 -11.05
N ARG A 277 20.08 -0.44 -10.88
CA ARG A 277 19.24 0.34 -11.80
C ARG A 277 19.81 0.36 -13.22
N ARG A 278 21.12 0.64 -13.38
CA ARG A 278 21.79 0.60 -14.68
C ARG A 278 21.80 -0.80 -15.29
N GLY A 279 21.95 -1.84 -14.47
CA GLY A 279 21.79 -3.23 -14.90
C GLY A 279 20.39 -3.53 -15.45
N LEU A 280 19.35 -3.14 -14.71
CA LEU A 280 17.94 -3.34 -15.09
C LEU A 280 17.58 -2.60 -16.39
N LEU A 281 18.02 -1.35 -16.56
CA LEU A 281 17.79 -0.62 -17.81
C LEU A 281 18.44 -1.34 -18.99
N ARG A 282 19.69 -1.81 -18.83
CA ARG A 282 20.39 -2.58 -19.88
C ARG A 282 19.68 -3.88 -20.24
N SER A 283 19.11 -4.61 -19.27
CA SER A 283 18.39 -5.86 -19.56
C SER A 283 17.05 -5.64 -20.29
N ARG A 284 16.44 -4.45 -20.12
CA ARG A 284 15.22 -4.05 -20.84
C ARG A 284 15.49 -3.60 -22.27
N HIS A 285 16.70 -3.16 -22.59
CA HIS A 285 17.12 -2.93 -23.97
C HIS A 285 17.36 -4.27 -24.67
N ARG A 286 16.47 -4.63 -25.62
CA ARG A 286 16.77 -5.69 -26.58
C ARG A 286 18.00 -5.28 -27.41
N PRO A 287 19.04 -6.13 -27.54
CA PRO A 287 20.14 -5.84 -28.46
C PRO A 287 19.58 -5.78 -29.88
N ILE A 288 19.61 -4.60 -30.48
CA ILE A 288 19.45 -4.43 -31.92
C ILE A 288 20.86 -4.56 -32.47
N ASN A 289 21.33 -5.80 -32.71
CA ASN A 289 22.40 -6.17 -33.65
C ASN A 289 22.72 -7.67 -33.48
N ARG A 290 22.54 -8.44 -34.56
CA ARG A 290 23.31 -9.64 -34.88
C ARG A 290 24.34 -9.23 -35.93
#